data_AF-Q118R9-F1
#
_entry.id   AF-Q118R9-F1
#
_cell.length_a   1.000
_cell.length_b   1.000
_cell.length_c   1.000
_cell.angle_alpha   90.00
_cell.angle_beta   90.00
_cell.angle_gamma   90.00
#
_symmetry.space_group_name_H-M   'P 1'
#
loop_
_entity.id
_entity.type
_entity.pdbx_description
1 polymer ?
#
loop_
_entity_poly.entity_id
_entity_poly.type
_entity_poly.pdbx_seq_one_letter_code
_entity_poly.pdbx_strand_id
1 'polypeptide(L)'
;MMVQYRFIQLARQGNSKAIATLLNNKLHSKGINAKVSVVNNCLYILLESDELPERSIIIYIVRNQLLEVKLDAIKIVKLSFKRYIDKYPTWGQTLDLKLNSLSSLKLASSSDNKQSVFSQKNKINPIKNQRLNNLRISILTLGIVMIILFISLVVFIGKNLVKQSSQTPNRGTTYPEVLPTE
;
A
#
# COMPACT_ATOMS: atom_id res chain seq x y z
N MET A 1 -19.19 -27.37 8.92
CA MET A 1 -18.85 -26.99 7.53
C MET A 1 -19.67 -25.81 6.95
N MET A 2 -20.74 -25.31 7.60
CA MET A 2 -21.57 -24.19 7.08
C MET A 2 -20.98 -22.78 7.29
N VAL A 3 -20.25 -22.56 8.38
CA VAL A 3 -19.75 -21.22 8.76
C VAL A 3 -18.72 -20.71 7.75
N GLN A 4 -17.80 -21.58 7.29
CA GLN A 4 -16.75 -21.22 6.33
C GLN A 4 -17.33 -20.77 4.97
N TYR A 5 -18.39 -21.43 4.50
CA TYR A 5 -19.04 -21.08 3.24
C TYR A 5 -19.63 -19.66 3.27
N ARG A 6 -20.26 -19.27 4.39
CA ARG A 6 -20.80 -17.92 4.57
C ARG A 6 -19.71 -16.85 4.53
N PHE A 7 -18.55 -17.12 5.13
CA PHE A 7 -17.41 -16.19 5.08
C PHE A 7 -16.82 -16.05 3.67
N ILE A 8 -16.76 -17.13 2.89
CA ILE A 8 -16.30 -17.05 1.50
C ILE A 8 -17.23 -16.18 0.65
N GLN A 9 -18.55 -16.35 0.79
CA GLN A 9 -19.52 -15.54 0.03
C GLN A 9 -19.43 -14.05 0.40
N LEU A 10 -19.31 -13.73 1.69
CA LEU A 10 -19.10 -12.35 2.13
C LEU A 10 -17.78 -11.77 1.61
N ALA A 11 -16.72 -12.57 1.61
CA ALA A 11 -15.42 -12.13 1.09
C ALA A 11 -15.50 -11.83 -0.42
N ARG A 12 -16.18 -12.66 -1.22
CA ARG A 12 -16.42 -12.41 -2.66
C ARG A 12 -17.10 -11.09 -2.95
N GLN A 13 -18.04 -10.69 -2.08
CA GLN A 13 -18.74 -9.41 -2.14
C GLN A 13 -17.88 -8.22 -1.69
N GLY A 14 -16.62 -8.44 -1.31
CA GLY A 14 -15.71 -7.38 -0.85
C GLY A 14 -15.85 -7.06 0.64
N ASN A 15 -16.49 -7.91 1.45
CA ASN A 15 -16.56 -7.69 2.90
C ASN A 15 -15.15 -7.77 3.51
N SER A 16 -14.62 -6.64 3.98
CA SER A 16 -13.26 -6.52 4.50
C SER A 16 -12.99 -7.44 5.69
N LYS A 17 -13.96 -7.60 6.60
CA LYS A 17 -13.83 -8.46 7.78
C LYS A 17 -13.73 -9.94 7.39
N ALA A 18 -14.54 -10.37 6.42
CA ALA A 18 -14.48 -11.74 5.91
C ALA A 18 -13.15 -12.01 5.20
N ILE A 19 -12.66 -11.08 4.38
CA ILE A 19 -11.35 -11.19 3.71
C ILE A 19 -10.22 -11.26 4.73
N ALA A 20 -10.21 -10.37 5.74
CA ALA A 20 -9.22 -10.39 6.83
C ALA A 20 -9.21 -11.74 7.56
N THR A 21 -10.39 -12.28 7.87
CA THR A 21 -10.53 -13.57 8.54
C THR A 21 -9.90 -14.70 7.72
N LEU A 22 -10.19 -14.74 6.41
CA LEU A 22 -9.64 -15.76 5.51
C LEU A 22 -8.12 -15.65 5.37
N LEU A 23 -7.58 -14.43 5.27
CA LEU A 23 -6.13 -14.20 5.23
C LEU A 23 -5.45 -14.62 6.53
N ASN A 24 -6.01 -14.21 7.68
CA ASN A 24 -5.46 -14.54 8.99
C ASN A 24 -5.46 -16.03 9.27
N ASN A 25 -6.45 -16.78 8.77
CA ASN A 25 -6.44 -18.25 8.86
C ASN A 25 -5.21 -18.89 8.22
N LYS A 26 -4.57 -18.26 7.23
CA LYS A 26 -3.32 -18.74 6.62
C LYS A 26 -2.07 -18.10 7.19
N LEU A 27 -2.16 -16.85 7.65
CA LEU A 27 -1.02 -16.03 8.03
C LEU A 27 -0.69 -16.12 9.52
N HIS A 28 -1.66 -16.46 10.38
CA HIS A 28 -1.42 -16.59 11.83
C HIS A 28 -0.40 -17.67 12.17
N SER A 29 -0.36 -18.79 11.44
CA SER A 29 0.66 -19.83 11.66
C SER A 29 2.09 -19.36 11.35
N LYS A 30 2.24 -18.18 10.73
CA LYS A 30 3.51 -17.52 10.42
C LYS A 30 3.76 -16.29 11.31
N GLY A 31 2.93 -16.05 12.34
CA GLY A 31 3.05 -14.89 13.21
C GLY A 31 2.73 -13.55 12.51
N ILE A 32 1.89 -13.59 11.46
CA ILE A 32 1.52 -12.41 10.68
C ILE A 32 0.03 -12.15 10.84
N ASN A 33 -0.32 -10.92 11.19
CA ASN A 33 -1.69 -10.43 11.27
C ASN A 33 -2.01 -9.53 10.06
N ALA A 34 -3.17 -9.73 9.44
CA ALA A 34 -3.66 -8.94 8.33
C ALA A 34 -4.83 -8.05 8.77
N LYS A 35 -4.70 -6.76 8.49
CA LYS A 35 -5.78 -5.76 8.57
C LYS A 35 -6.21 -5.41 7.15
N VAL A 36 -7.52 -5.38 6.92
CA VAL A 36 -8.08 -5.22 5.58
C VAL A 36 -9.14 -4.12 5.57
N SER A 37 -9.08 -3.26 4.56
CA SER A 37 -10.14 -2.29 4.24
C SER A 37 -10.41 -2.27 2.74
N VAL A 38 -11.62 -1.91 2.37
CA VAL A 38 -12.02 -1.72 0.96
C VAL A 38 -12.48 -0.29 0.79
N VAL A 39 -11.83 0.43 -0.12
CA VAL A 39 -12.15 1.82 -0.45
C VAL A 39 -12.15 1.96 -1.96
N ASN A 40 -13.25 2.44 -2.55
CA ASN A 40 -13.41 2.66 -4.00
C ASN A 40 -12.99 1.42 -4.83
N ASN A 41 -13.48 0.23 -4.46
CA ASN A 41 -13.15 -1.06 -5.10
C ASN A 41 -11.65 -1.44 -5.08
N CYS A 42 -10.85 -0.77 -4.25
CA CYS A 42 -9.46 -1.12 -3.99
C CYS A 42 -9.35 -1.75 -2.60
N LEU A 43 -8.70 -2.92 -2.55
CA LEU A 43 -8.44 -3.65 -1.31
C LEU A 43 -7.11 -3.19 -0.73
N TYR A 44 -7.14 -2.62 0.46
CA TYR A 44 -5.95 -2.25 1.21
C TYR A 44 -5.69 -3.33 2.26
N ILE A 45 -4.49 -3.89 2.24
CA ILE A 45 -4.07 -4.92 3.19
C ILE A 45 -2.82 -4.40 3.88
N LEU A 46 -2.88 -4.27 5.21
CA LEU A 46 -1.72 -4.03 6.06
C LEU A 46 -1.39 -5.32 6.79
N LEU A 47 -0.19 -5.84 6.54
CA LEU A 47 0.36 -6.98 7.26
C LEU A 47 1.28 -6.47 8.37
N GLU A 48 1.10 -7.03 9.56
CA GLU A 48 1.91 -6.73 10.74
C GLU A 48 2.45 -8.02 11.37
N SER A 49 3.71 -7.98 11.76
CA SER A 49 4.42 -9.06 12.44
C SER A 49 5.61 -8.50 13.22
N ASP A 50 6.17 -9.26 14.14
CA ASP A 50 7.42 -8.89 14.83
C ASP A 50 8.62 -8.99 13.89
N GLU A 51 8.65 -10.03 13.05
CA GLU A 51 9.74 -10.31 12.12
C GLU A 51 9.44 -9.77 10.71
N LEU A 52 10.49 -9.61 9.89
CA LEU A 52 10.34 -9.24 8.48
C LEU A 52 10.55 -10.50 7.60
N PRO A 53 9.48 -11.21 7.21
CA PRO A 53 9.57 -12.38 6.34
C PRO A 53 9.96 -12.00 4.92
N GLU A 54 10.41 -13.00 4.14
CA GLU A 54 10.74 -12.80 2.73
C GLU A 54 9.53 -12.28 1.93
N ARG A 55 9.71 -11.10 1.31
CA ARG A 55 8.66 -10.37 0.60
C ARG A 55 7.94 -11.23 -0.46
N SER A 56 8.69 -11.99 -1.25
CA SER A 56 8.16 -12.81 -2.34
C SER A 56 7.19 -13.88 -1.84
N ILE A 57 7.52 -14.53 -0.71
CA ILE A 57 6.70 -15.57 -0.08
C ILE A 57 5.37 -14.98 0.38
N ILE A 58 5.40 -13.81 1.03
CA ILE A 58 4.19 -13.15 1.51
C ILE A 58 3.28 -12.73 0.35
N ILE A 59 3.84 -12.12 -0.69
CA ILE A 59 3.09 -11.75 -1.88
C ILE A 59 2.42 -12.98 -2.50
N TYR A 60 3.15 -14.10 -2.62
CA TYR A 60 2.63 -15.34 -3.16
C TYR A 60 1.45 -15.89 -2.34
N ILE A 61 1.59 -15.96 -1.00
CA ILE A 61 0.53 -16.47 -0.11
C ILE A 61 -0.73 -15.60 -0.21
N VAL A 62 -0.58 -14.28 -0.04
CA VAL A 62 -1.70 -13.33 -0.09
C VAL A 62 -2.40 -13.44 -1.44
N ARG A 63 -1.64 -13.42 -2.53
CA ARG A 63 -2.18 -13.51 -3.88
C ARG A 63 -3.00 -14.78 -4.08
N ASN A 64 -2.45 -15.94 -3.73
CA ASN A 64 -3.13 -17.22 -3.94
C ASN A 64 -4.43 -17.31 -3.13
N GLN A 65 -4.42 -16.81 -1.90
CA GLN A 65 -5.64 -16.75 -1.09
C GLN A 65 -6.71 -15.86 -1.72
N LEU A 66 -6.34 -14.69 -2.24
CA LEU A 66 -7.31 -13.79 -2.90
C LEU A 66 -7.86 -14.39 -4.21
N LEU A 67 -7.04 -15.14 -4.96
CA LEU A 67 -7.48 -15.86 -6.16
C LEU A 67 -8.41 -17.04 -5.82
N GLU A 68 -8.14 -17.76 -4.75
CA GLU A 68 -8.98 -18.87 -4.26
C GLU A 68 -10.37 -18.38 -3.84
N VAL A 69 -10.43 -17.21 -3.19
CA VAL A 69 -11.70 -16.58 -2.80
C VAL A 69 -12.50 -16.13 -4.02
N LYS A 70 -11.85 -15.75 -5.13
CA LYS A 70 -12.47 -15.16 -6.34
C LYS A 70 -13.24 -13.87 -6.04
N LEU A 71 -12.51 -12.81 -5.70
CA LEU A 71 -13.12 -11.50 -5.46
C LEU A 71 -13.70 -10.92 -6.77
N ASP A 72 -15.02 -10.79 -6.86
CA ASP A 72 -15.69 -10.38 -8.10
C ASP A 72 -15.58 -8.86 -8.36
N ALA A 73 -15.65 -8.06 -7.28
CA ALA A 73 -15.74 -6.60 -7.36
C ALA A 73 -14.38 -5.88 -7.23
N ILE A 74 -13.31 -6.59 -6.89
CA ILE A 74 -12.01 -6.01 -6.53
C ILE A 74 -10.96 -6.39 -7.58
N LYS A 75 -10.36 -5.39 -8.21
CA LYS A 75 -9.34 -5.60 -9.26
C LYS A 75 -7.92 -5.30 -8.76
N ILE A 76 -7.79 -4.31 -7.88
CA ILE A 76 -6.52 -3.77 -7.42
C ILE A 76 -6.40 -3.99 -5.92
N VAL A 77 -5.27 -4.55 -5.51
CA VAL A 77 -4.91 -4.76 -4.12
C VAL A 77 -3.64 -3.98 -3.80
N LYS A 78 -3.68 -3.16 -2.76
CA LYS A 78 -2.50 -2.49 -2.19
C LYS A 78 -2.10 -3.23 -0.92
N LEU A 79 -1.03 -3.99 -1.04
CA LEU A 79 -0.43 -4.75 0.06
C LEU A 79 0.69 -3.92 0.67
N SER A 80 0.66 -3.72 1.99
CA SER A 80 1.73 -3.10 2.76
C SER A 80 2.13 -4.01 3.89
N PHE A 81 3.40 -3.98 4.25
CA PHE A 81 3.94 -4.71 5.39
C PHE A 81 4.62 -3.74 6.34
N LYS A 82 4.46 -3.96 7.64
CA LYS A 82 5.04 -3.14 8.68
C LYS A 82 5.37 -4.01 9.89
N ARG A 83 6.54 -3.88 10.50
CA ARG A 83 6.73 -4.50 11.82
C ARG A 83 5.91 -3.77 12.88
N TYR A 84 5.56 -4.43 13.98
CA TYR A 84 4.84 -3.74 15.06
C TYR A 84 5.61 -2.55 15.63
N ILE A 85 6.94 -2.64 15.69
CA ILE A 85 7.83 -1.57 16.16
C ILE A 85 7.96 -0.41 15.17
N ASP A 86 7.68 -0.63 13.88
CA ASP A 86 7.87 0.40 12.87
C ASP A 86 6.67 1.35 12.84
N LYS A 87 6.94 2.66 12.73
CA LYS A 87 5.89 3.67 12.55
C LYS A 87 5.29 3.65 11.14
N TYR A 88 6.08 3.27 10.14
CA TYR A 88 5.71 3.30 8.73
C TYR A 88 5.93 1.94 8.07
N PRO A 89 5.15 1.58 7.03
CA PRO A 89 5.35 0.34 6.30
C PRO A 89 6.78 0.19 5.78
N THR A 90 7.38 -0.97 6.05
CA THR A 90 8.71 -1.35 5.56
C THR A 90 8.69 -1.49 4.03
N TRP A 91 7.61 -2.00 3.46
CA TRP A 91 7.42 -2.09 2.01
C TRP A 91 5.95 -2.12 1.62
N GLY A 92 5.69 -1.82 0.34
CA GLY A 92 4.38 -1.93 -0.29
C GLY A 92 4.44 -2.59 -1.67
N GLN A 93 3.33 -3.18 -2.11
CA GLN A 93 3.17 -3.79 -3.42
C GLN A 93 1.73 -3.61 -3.91
N THR A 94 1.57 -3.16 -5.15
CA THR A 94 0.27 -3.20 -5.84
C THR A 94 0.15 -4.51 -6.61
N LEU A 95 -0.95 -5.23 -6.42
CA LEU A 95 -1.27 -6.47 -7.13
C LEU A 95 -2.52 -6.25 -7.98
N ASP A 96 -2.42 -6.62 -9.25
CA ASP A 96 -3.58 -6.76 -10.12
C ASP A 96 -4.03 -8.23 -10.09
N LEU A 97 -5.29 -8.44 -9.70
CA LEU A 97 -5.88 -9.79 -9.63
C LEU A 97 -6.29 -10.32 -11.03
N LYS A 98 -6.57 -9.45 -12.00
CA LYS A 98 -6.95 -9.83 -13.37
C LYS A 98 -5.76 -10.14 -14.26
N LEU A 99 -4.69 -9.35 -14.20
CA LEU A 99 -3.61 -9.43 -15.18
C LEU A 99 -2.77 -10.72 -15.08
N ASN A 100 -2.67 -11.29 -13.87
CA ASN A 100 -1.76 -12.40 -13.61
C ASN A 100 -2.46 -13.77 -13.42
N SER A 101 -3.79 -13.86 -13.57
CA SER A 101 -4.43 -15.18 -13.76
C SER A 101 -4.03 -15.79 -15.11
N LEU A 102 -3.81 -14.94 -16.12
CA LEU A 102 -3.32 -15.32 -17.44
C LEU A 102 -1.89 -15.89 -17.40
N SER A 103 -1.04 -15.38 -16.50
CA SER A 103 0.35 -15.85 -16.33
C SER A 103 0.42 -17.28 -15.77
N SER A 104 -0.49 -17.65 -14.87
CA SER A 104 -0.60 -19.01 -14.35
C SER A 104 -1.26 -19.98 -15.34
N LEU A 105 -2.19 -19.50 -16.18
CA LEU A 105 -2.83 -20.31 -17.22
C LEU A 105 -1.85 -20.71 -18.33
N LYS A 106 -0.85 -19.86 -18.63
CA LYS A 106 0.17 -20.15 -19.66
C LYS A 106 1.20 -21.21 -19.22
N LEU A 107 1.29 -21.53 -17.93
CA LEU A 107 2.14 -22.61 -17.43
C LEU A 107 1.41 -23.97 -17.33
N ALA A 108 0.07 -23.98 -17.33
CA ALA A 108 -0.72 -25.20 -17.17
C ALA A 108 -1.22 -25.81 -18.50
N SER A 109 -1.13 -25.08 -19.61
CA SER A 109 -1.59 -25.54 -20.93
C SER A 109 -0.47 -26.13 -21.81
N SER A 110 0.38 -26.97 -21.23
CA SER A 110 1.33 -27.80 -22.00
C SER A 110 1.59 -29.10 -21.26
N SER A 111 0.56 -29.94 -21.18
CA SER A 111 0.67 -31.34 -20.80
C SER A 111 -0.21 -32.14 -21.76
N ASP A 112 0.39 -32.49 -22.89
CA ASP A 112 0.05 -33.71 -23.61
C ASP A 112 1.33 -34.50 -23.84
N ASN A 113 1.19 -35.80 -23.66
CA ASN A 113 2.22 -36.76 -23.26
C ASN A 113 2.83 -37.47 -24.48
N LYS A 114 4.16 -37.67 -24.51
CA LYS A 114 4.83 -38.92 -24.91
C LYS A 114 6.34 -38.87 -24.65
N GLN A 115 6.82 -39.85 -23.90
CA GLN A 115 8.24 -40.13 -23.62
C GLN A 115 9.01 -40.51 -24.90
N SER A 116 10.23 -40.00 -25.05
CA SER A 116 11.33 -40.75 -25.65
C SER A 116 12.67 -40.28 -25.09
N VAL A 117 13.41 -41.26 -24.59
CA VAL A 117 14.81 -41.24 -24.14
C VAL A 117 15.73 -40.55 -25.16
N PHE A 118 16.65 -39.70 -24.69
CA PHE A 118 18.09 -39.69 -25.04
C PHE A 118 18.70 -38.27 -24.91
N SER A 119 19.91 -38.27 -24.37
CA SER A 119 20.81 -37.17 -24.08
C SER A 119 20.95 -36.11 -25.17
N GLN A 120 20.88 -34.83 -24.80
CA GLN A 120 21.71 -33.81 -25.43
C GLN A 120 22.02 -32.64 -24.49
N LYS A 121 23.20 -32.75 -23.86
CA LYS A 121 24.01 -31.62 -23.41
C LYS A 121 24.16 -30.65 -24.59
N ASN A 122 23.74 -29.39 -24.45
CA ASN A 122 24.51 -28.24 -24.92
C ASN A 122 23.86 -26.88 -24.66
N LYS A 123 24.75 -25.93 -24.34
CA LYS A 123 24.68 -24.48 -24.52
C LYS A 123 23.67 -23.71 -23.67
N ILE A 124 24.19 -23.27 -22.53
CA ILE A 124 23.94 -21.93 -22.00
C ILE A 124 24.09 -20.93 -23.15
N ASN A 125 23.01 -20.21 -23.46
CA ASN A 125 23.01 -19.04 -24.34
C ASN A 125 22.27 -17.90 -23.61
N PRO A 126 22.65 -16.65 -23.90
CA PRO A 126 22.84 -15.61 -22.88
C PRO A 126 21.55 -14.89 -22.49
N ILE A 127 21.56 -14.41 -21.24
CA ILE A 127 20.65 -13.41 -20.71
C ILE A 127 20.60 -12.21 -21.67
N LYS A 128 19.51 -12.10 -22.43
CA LYS A 128 19.15 -10.86 -23.11
C LYS A 128 17.63 -10.71 -23.13
N ASN A 129 17.10 -10.27 -22.00
CA ASN A 129 15.82 -9.60 -21.89
C ASN A 129 16.05 -8.26 -21.17
N GLN A 130 16.65 -7.37 -21.95
CA GLN A 130 16.13 -6.04 -22.20
C GLN A 130 15.81 -5.19 -20.95
N ARG A 131 16.87 -4.51 -20.48
CA ARG A 131 16.83 -3.10 -20.06
C ARG A 131 15.77 -2.35 -20.90
N LEU A 132 14.61 -2.06 -20.34
CA LEU A 132 13.81 -0.90 -20.75
C LEU A 132 12.76 -0.50 -19.72
N ASN A 133 13.23 0.03 -18.60
CA ASN A 133 12.42 0.85 -17.71
C ASN A 133 13.22 2.04 -17.19
N ASN A 134 13.95 2.68 -18.12
CA ASN A 134 14.46 4.05 -17.97
C ASN A 134 13.60 5.04 -18.78
N LEU A 135 12.27 4.94 -18.75
CA LEU A 135 11.44 5.89 -19.51
C LEU A 135 10.03 6.16 -18.96
N ARG A 136 9.84 6.32 -17.63
CA ARG A 136 8.66 6.99 -17.03
C ARG A 136 8.97 7.68 -15.68
N ILE A 137 10.03 8.48 -15.61
CA ILE A 137 10.32 9.30 -14.40
C ILE A 137 10.21 10.82 -14.69
N SER A 138 9.92 11.25 -15.92
CA SER A 138 10.00 12.69 -16.26
C SER A 138 8.76 13.55 -15.95
N ILE A 139 7.63 12.99 -15.53
CA ILE A 139 6.39 13.78 -15.34
C ILE A 139 6.02 13.96 -13.86
N LEU A 140 6.32 12.99 -13.00
CA LEU A 140 5.98 13.08 -11.57
C LEU A 140 6.94 13.99 -10.78
N THR A 141 8.21 14.06 -11.17
CA THR A 141 9.23 14.88 -10.49
C THR A 141 9.00 16.37 -10.71
N LEU A 142 8.58 16.80 -11.90
CA LEU A 142 8.33 18.21 -12.20
C LEU A 142 7.17 18.77 -11.36
N GLY A 143 6.11 17.98 -11.17
CA GLY A 143 4.99 18.37 -10.31
C GLY A 143 5.39 18.54 -8.84
N ILE A 144 6.23 17.65 -8.30
CA ILE A 144 6.73 17.74 -6.92
C ILE A 144 7.61 18.97 -6.74
N VAL A 145 8.50 19.27 -7.71
CA VAL A 145 9.38 20.45 -7.66
C VAL A 145 8.57 21.75 -7.72
N MET A 146 7.54 21.81 -8.57
CA MET A 146 6.65 22.99 -8.65
C MET A 146 5.86 23.23 -7.36
N ILE A 147 5.37 22.17 -6.70
CA ILE A 147 4.67 22.29 -5.42
C ILE A 147 5.61 22.81 -4.33
N ILE A 148 6.85 22.30 -4.26
CA ILE A 148 7.85 22.76 -3.28
C ILE A 148 8.21 24.24 -3.49
N LEU A 149 8.39 24.67 -4.75
CA LEU A 149 8.64 26.08 -5.09
C LEU A 149 7.45 26.99 -4.75
N PHE A 150 6.23 26.52 -4.96
CA PHE A 150 5.04 27.31 -4.65
C PHE A 150 4.85 27.50 -3.14
N ILE A 151 5.04 26.43 -2.36
CA ILE A 151 4.97 26.48 -0.88
C ILE A 151 6.07 27.40 -0.33
N SER A 152 7.30 27.32 -0.85
CA SER A 152 8.38 28.20 -0.39
C SER A 152 8.12 29.67 -0.73
N LEU A 153 7.54 29.96 -1.90
CA LEU A 153 7.17 31.33 -2.29
C LEU A 153 6.09 31.92 -1.35
N VAL A 154 5.03 31.15 -1.04
CA VAL A 154 3.96 31.60 -0.12
C VAL A 154 4.53 31.91 1.28
N VAL A 155 5.37 31.02 1.81
CA VAL A 155 6.02 31.23 3.13
C VAL A 155 6.97 32.43 3.10
N PHE A 156 7.71 32.62 2.00
CA PHE A 156 8.64 33.72 1.83
C PHE A 156 7.93 35.08 1.75
N ILE A 157 6.85 35.18 0.98
CA ILE A 157 6.02 36.40 0.89
C ILE A 157 5.36 36.69 2.25
N GLY A 158 4.82 35.67 2.92
CA GLY A 158 4.22 35.83 4.26
C GLY A 158 5.21 36.35 5.30
N LYS A 159 6.44 35.83 5.32
CA LYS A 159 7.50 36.33 6.22
C LYS A 159 7.98 37.74 5.89
N ASN A 160 7.92 38.17 4.62
CA ASN A 160 8.36 39.50 4.22
C ASN A 160 7.29 40.59 4.45
N LEU A 161 6.00 40.24 4.50
CA LEU A 161 4.91 41.18 4.80
C LEU A 161 4.63 41.35 6.30
N VAL A 162 4.86 40.31 7.12
CA VAL A 162 4.66 40.36 8.59
C VAL A 162 5.65 41.31 9.29
N LYS A 163 6.74 41.70 8.64
CA LYS A 163 7.75 42.56 9.26
C LYS A 163 7.47 44.07 9.17
N GLN A 164 6.37 44.52 8.56
CA GLN A 164 6.11 45.94 8.30
C GLN A 164 4.86 46.58 8.93
N SER A 165 3.98 45.87 9.63
CA SER A 165 2.84 46.53 10.32
C SER A 165 3.11 46.74 11.82
N SER A 166 3.70 47.89 12.12
CA SER A 166 3.34 48.83 13.19
C SER A 166 3.26 48.34 14.64
N GLN A 167 4.33 48.61 15.41
CA GLN A 167 4.19 48.99 16.81
C GLN A 167 3.69 50.44 16.87
N THR A 168 2.55 50.67 17.51
CA THR A 168 2.17 51.98 18.07
C THR A 168 1.83 51.80 19.55
N PRO A 169 2.33 52.65 20.47
CA PRO A 169 2.07 52.52 21.89
C PRO A 169 0.87 53.38 22.27
N ASN A 170 -0.24 52.77 22.73
CA ASN A 170 -1.34 53.54 23.31
C ASN A 170 -1.48 53.28 24.80
N ARG A 171 -1.23 54.38 25.51
CA ARG A 171 -1.26 54.62 26.94
C ARG A 171 -2.70 54.97 27.34
N GLY A 172 -3.13 54.45 28.49
CA GLY A 172 -4.10 55.11 29.36
C GLY A 172 -5.49 54.51 29.39
N THR A 173 -5.81 53.86 30.50
CA THR A 173 -7.06 54.16 31.22
C THR A 173 -6.80 54.20 32.72
N THR A 174 -7.22 55.32 33.28
CA THR A 174 -7.19 55.79 34.66
C THR A 174 -8.14 54.95 35.54
N TYR A 175 -7.69 54.53 36.72
CA TYR A 175 -8.55 53.98 37.77
C TYR A 175 -9.19 55.12 38.57
N PRO A 176 -10.50 55.09 38.89
CA PRO A 176 -11.07 56.05 39.82
C PRO A 176 -10.75 55.67 41.27
N GLU A 177 -10.39 56.72 41.98
CA GLU A 177 -10.16 56.88 43.41
C GLU A 177 -11.45 56.56 44.20
N VAL A 178 -11.33 55.71 45.23
CA VAL A 178 -12.34 55.53 46.27
C VAL A 178 -11.63 55.64 47.63
N LEU A 179 -11.86 56.75 48.33
CA LEU A 179 -11.49 57.00 49.73
C LEU A 179 -12.64 56.50 50.65
N PRO A 180 -12.46 56.38 51.98
CA PRO A 180 -12.82 55.19 52.74
C PRO A 180 -14.05 55.45 53.61
N THR A 181 -14.58 54.43 54.27
CA THR A 181 -15.55 54.59 55.35
C THR A 181 -14.96 54.02 56.63
N GLU A 182 -14.84 54.93 57.60
CA GLU A 182 -14.52 54.81 59.04
C GLU A 182 -13.07 54.51 59.48
#